data_AF-A0A535UB45-F1
#
_entry.id   AF-A0A535UB45-F1
#
_cell.length_a   1.000
_cell.length_b   1.000
_cell.length_c   1.000
_cell.angle_alpha   90.00
_cell.angle_beta   90.00
_cell.angle_gamma   90.00
#
_symmetry.space_group_name_H-M   'P 1'
#
loop_
_entity.id
_entity.type
_entity.pdbx_description
1 polymer ?
#
loop_
_entity_poly.entity_id
_entity_poly.type
_entity_poly.pdbx_seq_one_letter_code
_entity_poly.pdbx_strand_id
1 'polypeptide(L)'
;MNQYTIQGIVDTLLRQSPAAVGVYSTGYQWRTITGNLPVSGVLAEWVATGSSSAGRARASCGTGFSGRPVWFVQYLHGGFDTDYTC
;
A
#
# COMPACT_ATOMS: atom_id res chain seq x y z
N MET A 1 -3.08 16.48 -1.38
CA MET A 1 -2.81 15.33 -2.27
C MET A 1 -4.13 14.64 -2.57
N ASN A 2 -4.34 14.17 -3.80
CA ASN A 2 -5.54 13.44 -4.23
C ASN A 2 -5.18 12.32 -5.22
N GLN A 3 -6.18 11.60 -5.76
CA GLN A 3 -5.98 10.54 -6.76
C GLN A 3 -5.10 11.00 -7.95
N TYR A 4 -5.33 12.19 -8.51
CA TYR A 4 -4.58 12.66 -9.68
C TYR A 4 -3.10 12.88 -9.36
N THR A 5 -2.82 13.34 -8.14
CA THR A 5 -1.44 13.49 -7.66
C THR A 5 -0.74 12.13 -7.63
N ILE A 6 -1.41 11.10 -7.12
CA ILE A 6 -0.86 9.74 -7.07
C ILE A 6 -0.67 9.17 -8.48
N GLN A 7 -1.65 9.34 -9.37
CA GLN A 7 -1.54 8.87 -10.75
C GLN A 7 -0.33 9.48 -11.46
N GLY A 8 -0.12 10.79 -11.34
CA GLY A 8 1.02 11.47 -11.95
C GLY A 8 2.37 10.96 -11.42
N ILE A 9 2.44 10.59 -10.14
CA ILE A 9 3.64 9.97 -9.54
C ILE A 9 3.86 8.58 -10.14
N VAL A 10 2.83 7.72 -10.17
CA VAL A 10 2.91 6.37 -10.73
C VAL A 10 3.35 6.41 -12.20
N ASP A 11 2.72 7.25 -13.01
CA ASP A 11 3.05 7.41 -14.43
C ASP A 11 4.51 7.87 -14.62
N THR A 12 5.00 8.74 -13.73
CA THR A 12 6.37 9.22 -13.78
C THR A 12 7.36 8.12 -13.43
N LEU A 13 7.10 7.35 -12.36
CA LEU A 13 7.97 6.24 -11.95
C LEU A 13 8.08 5.17 -13.04
N LEU A 14 6.94 4.78 -13.65
CA LEU A 14 6.91 3.80 -14.73
C LEU A 14 7.63 4.26 -16.00
N ARG A 15 7.72 5.58 -16.25
CA ARG A 15 8.52 6.12 -17.36
C ARG A 15 10.02 6.12 -17.08
N GLN A 16 10.43 6.17 -15.82
CA GLN A 16 11.83 6.29 -15.42
C GLN A 16 12.50 4.94 -15.12
N SER A 17 11.71 3.89 -14.87
CA SER A 17 12.22 2.59 -14.47
C SER A 17 11.31 1.45 -14.91
N PRO A 18 11.86 0.28 -15.27
CA PRO A 18 11.07 -0.93 -15.49
C PRO A 18 10.60 -1.58 -14.17
N ALA A 19 11.03 -1.06 -13.01
CA ALA A 19 10.63 -1.59 -11.72
C ALA A 19 9.12 -1.48 -11.49
N ALA A 20 8.56 -2.48 -10.80
CA ALA A 20 7.18 -2.45 -10.36
C ALA A 20 6.92 -1.28 -9.41
N VAL A 21 5.77 -0.62 -9.56
CA VAL A 21 5.32 0.45 -8.66
C VAL A 21 4.26 -0.11 -7.71
N GLY A 22 4.48 0.05 -6.41
CA GLY A 22 3.52 -0.26 -5.35
C GLY A 22 3.06 0.98 -4.60
N VAL A 23 2.05 0.84 -3.74
CA VAL A 23 1.55 1.93 -2.87
C VAL A 23 1.54 1.50 -1.41
N TYR A 24 1.97 2.40 -0.54
CA TYR A 24 1.94 2.24 0.91
C TYR A 24 0.86 3.13 1.54
N SER A 25 -0.02 2.56 2.37
CA SER A 25 -1.04 3.32 3.11
C SER A 25 -1.77 2.47 4.15
N THR A 26 -2.68 3.10 4.89
CA THR A 26 -3.82 2.43 5.51
C THR A 26 -5.05 2.50 4.58
N GLY A 27 -5.99 1.57 4.70
CA GLY A 27 -7.25 1.65 3.94
C GLY A 27 -8.07 2.90 4.25
N TYR A 28 -7.98 3.44 5.47
CA TYR A 28 -8.62 4.70 5.85
C TYR A 28 -8.00 5.88 5.09
N GLN A 29 -6.67 6.03 5.12
CA GLN A 29 -6.00 7.14 4.45
C GLN A 29 -6.15 7.07 2.94
N TRP A 30 -6.06 5.88 2.34
CA TRP A 30 -6.32 5.69 0.91
C TRP A 30 -7.70 6.24 0.53
N ARG A 31 -8.76 5.78 1.20
CA ARG A 31 -10.13 6.24 0.92
C ARG A 31 -10.28 7.75 1.08
N THR A 32 -9.70 8.33 2.12
CA THR A 32 -9.76 9.78 2.37
C THR A 32 -9.06 10.59 1.28
N ILE A 33 -7.92 10.11 0.78
CA ILE A 33 -7.11 10.82 -0.22
C ILE A 33 -7.64 10.63 -1.63
N THR A 34 -8.01 9.40 -2.00
CA THR A 34 -8.38 9.05 -3.38
C THR A 34 -9.88 9.13 -3.63
N GLY A 35 -10.71 9.14 -2.57
CA GLY A 35 -12.15 8.92 -2.71
C GLY A 35 -12.48 7.54 -3.27
N ASN A 36 -11.56 6.56 -3.15
CA ASN A 36 -11.59 5.26 -3.83
C ASN A 36 -11.61 5.34 -5.37
N LEU A 37 -11.29 6.48 -5.97
CA LEU A 37 -11.09 6.58 -7.40
C LEU A 37 -9.88 5.73 -7.81
N PRO A 38 -9.94 5.05 -8.98
CA PRO A 38 -8.90 4.14 -9.40
C PRO A 38 -7.57 4.86 -9.66
N VAL A 39 -6.47 4.18 -9.30
CA VAL A 39 -5.10 4.52 -9.69
C VAL A 39 -4.56 3.35 -10.51
N SER A 40 -4.16 3.64 -11.74
CA SER A 40 -3.63 2.68 -12.71
C SER A 40 -2.11 2.56 -12.59
N GLY A 41 -1.56 1.40 -12.96
CA GLY A 41 -0.11 1.15 -12.98
C GLY A 41 0.49 0.67 -11.66
N VAL A 42 -0.28 0.66 -10.58
CA VAL A 42 0.10 0.06 -9.29
C VAL A 42 -0.05 -1.47 -9.38
N LEU A 43 1.00 -2.20 -9.04
CA LEU A 43 1.03 -3.66 -9.08
C LEU A 43 0.87 -4.32 -7.71
N ALA A 44 1.17 -3.61 -6.63
CA ALA A 44 1.19 -4.17 -5.29
C ALA A 44 0.88 -3.14 -4.21
N GLU A 45 0.46 -3.63 -3.05
CA GLU A 45 0.24 -2.81 -1.85
C GLU A 45 1.15 -3.20 -0.71
N TRP A 46 1.55 -2.18 0.04
CA TRP A 46 2.17 -2.29 1.34
C TRP A 46 1.19 -1.69 2.38
N VAL A 47 0.53 -2.57 3.13
CA VAL A 47 -0.58 -2.19 4.02
C VAL A 47 -0.06 -1.92 5.42
N ALA A 48 -0.30 -0.71 5.93
CA ALA A 48 -0.07 -0.40 7.34
C ALA A 48 -1.26 -0.79 8.20
N THR A 49 -0.99 -1.48 9.31
CA THR A 49 -2.04 -1.92 10.24
C THR A 49 -2.10 -1.11 11.53
N GLY A 50 -0.98 -0.48 11.93
CA GLY A 50 -0.80 0.10 13.27
C GLY A 50 -0.89 -0.93 14.41
N SER A 51 -0.96 -2.23 14.09
CA SER A 51 -1.08 -3.31 15.07
C SER A 51 0.28 -3.71 15.59
N SER A 52 0.38 -4.13 16.86
CA SER A 52 1.58 -4.79 17.38
C SER A 52 1.58 -6.33 17.23
N SER A 53 0.60 -6.88 16.51
CA SER A 53 0.41 -8.33 16.37
C SER A 53 0.88 -8.84 15.02
N ALA A 54 1.92 -9.67 15.02
CA ALA A 54 2.38 -10.38 13.82
C ALA A 54 1.30 -11.29 13.21
N GLY A 55 0.44 -11.89 14.05
CA GLY A 55 -0.70 -12.69 13.58
C GLY A 55 -1.72 -11.85 12.82
N ARG A 56 -2.01 -10.63 13.29
CA ARG A 56 -2.88 -9.68 12.60
C ARG A 56 -2.24 -9.14 11.32
N ALA A 57 -0.92 -8.96 11.32
CA ALA A 57 -0.18 -8.60 10.10
C ALA A 57 -0.37 -9.67 9.02
N ARG A 58 -0.11 -10.94 9.35
CA ARG A 58 -0.31 -12.07 8.42
C ARG A 58 -1.74 -12.21 7.93
N ALA A 59 -2.73 -11.96 8.79
CA ALA A 59 -4.14 -11.99 8.41
C ALA A 59 -4.55 -10.85 7.45
N SER A 60 -3.70 -9.83 7.27
CA SER A 60 -3.95 -8.71 6.37
C SER A 60 -3.40 -8.92 4.95
N CYS A 61 -2.81 -10.09 4.67
CA CYS A 61 -2.47 -10.50 3.31
C CYS A 61 -3.73 -10.78 2.46
N GLY A 62 -3.58 -10.70 1.14
CA GLY A 62 -4.67 -10.93 0.18
C GLY A 62 -4.89 -9.71 -0.71
N THR A 63 -6.12 -9.21 -0.76
CA THR A 63 -6.48 -8.02 -1.56
C THR A 63 -6.46 -6.78 -0.70
N GLY A 64 -5.73 -5.76 -1.14
CA GLY A 64 -5.56 -4.51 -0.42
C GLY A 64 -6.62 -3.45 -0.73
N PHE A 65 -6.40 -2.23 -0.23
CA PHE A 65 -7.32 -1.09 -0.24
C PHE A 65 -7.57 -0.48 -1.63
N SER A 66 -6.67 -0.68 -2.59
CA SER A 66 -6.82 -0.27 -4.00
C SER A 66 -7.30 -1.42 -4.89
N GLY A 67 -7.55 -2.61 -4.31
CA GLY A 67 -7.93 -3.82 -5.04
C GLY A 67 -6.73 -4.57 -5.64
N ARG A 68 -5.50 -4.21 -5.27
CA ARG A 68 -4.27 -4.90 -5.73
C ARG A 68 -3.79 -5.90 -4.68
N PRO A 69 -2.94 -6.88 -5.06
CA PRO A 69 -2.37 -7.82 -4.10
C PRO A 69 -1.54 -7.09 -3.03
N VAL A 70 -1.68 -7.50 -1.78
CA VAL A 70 -0.81 -7.05 -0.68
C VAL A 70 0.48 -7.87 -0.75
N TRP A 71 1.63 -7.21 -0.90
CA TRP A 71 2.97 -7.85 -0.84
C TRP A 71 3.62 -7.68 0.52
N PHE A 72 3.32 -6.57 1.19
CA PHE A 72 3.89 -6.28 2.51
C PHE A 72 2.80 -5.80 3.46
N VAL A 73 2.92 -6.16 4.72
CA VAL A 73 2.09 -5.63 5.80
C VAL A 73 2.99 -5.04 6.88
N GLN A 74 2.87 -3.74 7.12
CA GLN A 74 3.55 -3.07 8.21
C GLN A 74 2.78 -3.24 9.54
N TYR A 75 3.51 -3.63 10.57
CA TYR A 75 3.07 -3.75 11.95
C TYR A 75 4.17 -3.26 12.91
N LEU A 76 3.86 -3.10 14.18
CA LEU A 76 4.79 -2.60 15.19
C LEU A 76 5.37 -3.76 16.00
N HIS A 77 6.69 -3.85 16.10
CA HIS A 77 7.35 -4.83 16.95
C HIS A 77 8.57 -4.22 17.64
N GLY A 78 8.66 -4.35 18.97
CA GLY A 78 9.78 -3.84 19.75
C GLY A 78 9.98 -2.32 19.67
N GLY A 79 8.94 -1.54 19.31
CA GLY A 79 9.03 -0.09 19.13
C GLY A 79 9.46 0.36 17.73
N PHE A 80 9.55 -0.56 16.77
CA PHE A 80 9.92 -0.29 15.39
C PHE A 80 8.82 -0.70 14.41
N ASP A 81 8.82 -0.08 13.25
CA ASP A 81 8.09 -0.58 12.08
C ASP A 81 8.73 -1.90 11.64
N THR A 82 7.89 -2.92 11.46
CA THR A 82 8.29 -4.24 11.00
C THR A 82 7.35 -4.68 9.90
N ASP A 83 7.90 -5.33 8.87
CA ASP A 83 7.15 -5.75 7.71
C ASP A 83 7.06 -7.26 7.63
N TYR A 84 5.85 -7.74 7.35
CA TYR A 84 5.58 -9.13 7.00
C TYR A 84 5.41 -9.25 5.48
N THR A 85 6.15 -10.16 4.85
CA THR A 85 6.01 -10.48 3.43
C THR A 85 4.84 -11.43 3.21
N CYS A 86 3.85 -10.98 2.45
CA CYS A 86 2.86 -11.82 1.81
C CYS A 86 3.43 -12.37 0.49
#